data_AF-A0A9W6Z639-F1
#
_entry.id   AF-A0A9W6Z639-F1
#
_cell.length_a   1.000
_cell.length_b   1.000
_cell.length_c   1.000
_cell.angle_alpha   90.00
_cell.angle_beta   90.00
_cell.angle_gamma   90.00
#
_symmetry.space_group_name_H-M   'P 1'
#
loop_
_entity.id
_entity.type
_entity.pdbx_description
1 polymer ?
#
loop_
_entity_poly.entity_id
_entity_poly.type
_entity_poly.pdbx_seq_one_letter_code
_entity_poly.pdbx_strand_id
1 'polypeptide(L)'
;MPSPTLNPQHTGSSLSNSNISELEHTNGETKKKMFVTQPNFPNIYPLEKDVPFSIKEASNIFYNHIKESVSSKQFISTFEGFIKDEQGLDCSGDVKNMFKFTEKDSKENPMFRDEIDTLMRVDAYYNDCLPFLGSLVSISMQMISSNIMYPVGLGDEKITNQTRTKLQQHRQRQVMAQENARPYVSSKLSRNDKERLEIIRNKEISLKAATNLLVMLLRWFKASHILKFEYLNSLIFDNDFFRLLINFLDGNKFATQFTNKNYDLKDPSCLINNRLVYCDYECLYKFEEYNFFRKCCGIHYKSDSFLPETVDSIRDEIFKYDDLSANGGYYMPQFNNPASGLVKIQKPNYRYCNITTNLLKMLYYNLSNFKIQRIYKWLETRPTEIMRFYLTLFNEDMNRPVLKIVKLVSPFSGKKWRSNSMDLISFVYLFYKVKLKDNWLSNFFTGNLEERLRKSYENEHCLRSLLIYYNKSVTSVET
;
A
#
# COMPACT_ATOMS: atom_id res chain seq x y z
N MET A 1 -23.36 -22.00 28.68
CA MET A 1 -22.32 -22.82 29.32
C MET A 1 -20.96 -22.32 28.86
N PRO A 2 -20.13 -21.74 29.74
CA PRO A 2 -18.76 -21.37 29.41
C PRO A 2 -17.82 -22.57 29.54
N SER A 3 -16.83 -22.61 28.66
CA SER A 3 -15.82 -23.66 28.51
C SER A 3 -14.93 -23.83 29.74
N PRO A 4 -14.47 -25.05 30.06
CA PRO A 4 -13.67 -25.32 31.25
C PRO A 4 -12.23 -24.86 31.04
N THR A 5 -11.79 -23.89 31.85
CA THR A 5 -10.37 -23.57 32.01
C THR A 5 -9.71 -24.65 32.86
N LEU A 6 -8.75 -25.37 32.25
CA LEU A 6 -7.84 -26.29 32.93
C LEU A 6 -6.93 -25.50 33.88
N ASN A 7 -7.34 -25.40 35.14
CA ASN A 7 -6.43 -25.05 36.23
C ASN A 7 -5.75 -26.35 36.70
N PRO A 8 -4.41 -26.43 36.71
CA PRO A 8 -3.74 -27.58 37.30
C PRO A 8 -3.96 -27.57 38.82
N GLN A 9 -4.79 -28.50 39.29
CA GLN A 9 -4.91 -28.83 40.71
C GLN A 9 -3.60 -29.48 41.16
N HIS A 10 -2.88 -28.85 42.09
CA HIS A 10 -1.77 -29.47 42.77
C HIS A 10 -2.30 -30.49 43.79
N THR A 11 -2.04 -31.76 43.55
CA THR A 11 -2.05 -32.80 44.59
C THR A 11 -0.92 -32.51 45.57
N GLY A 12 -1.24 -32.57 46.86
CA GLY A 12 -0.32 -32.25 47.94
C GLY A 12 0.86 -33.21 48.09
N SER A 13 1.83 -32.72 48.87
CA SER A 13 2.85 -33.44 49.63
C SER A 13 3.81 -34.36 48.87
N SER A 14 4.98 -33.83 48.51
CA SER A 14 6.27 -34.52 48.70
C SER A 14 7.44 -33.53 48.53
N LEU A 15 8.15 -33.30 49.63
CA LEU A 15 9.54 -32.84 49.78
C LEU A 15 10.05 -31.79 48.77
N SER A 16 9.88 -30.52 49.14
CA SER A 16 10.42 -29.35 48.48
C SER A 16 11.93 -29.18 48.70
N ASN A 17 12.73 -29.46 47.68
CA ASN A 17 14.04 -28.82 47.48
C ASN A 17 13.96 -27.96 46.22
N SER A 18 13.21 -26.85 46.30
CA SER A 18 13.23 -25.81 45.26
C SER A 18 13.28 -24.46 45.93
N ASN A 19 14.34 -23.69 45.66
CA ASN A 19 14.55 -22.31 46.11
C ASN A 19 13.52 -21.38 45.46
N ILE A 20 12.27 -21.43 45.92
CA ILE A 20 11.24 -20.44 45.64
C ILE A 20 11.07 -19.63 46.93
N SER A 21 11.63 -18.42 46.95
CA SER A 21 11.24 -17.44 47.95
C SER A 21 9.92 -16.79 47.51
N GLU A 22 8.83 -17.15 48.18
CA GLU A 22 7.59 -16.38 48.11
C GLU A 22 7.78 -15.08 48.91
N LEU A 23 7.90 -13.95 48.21
CA LEU A 23 7.77 -12.63 48.83
C LEU A 23 6.28 -12.29 48.91
N GLU A 24 5.72 -12.38 50.11
CA GLU A 24 4.37 -11.90 50.42
C GLU A 24 4.38 -10.36 50.43
N HIS A 25 3.77 -9.74 49.42
CA HIS A 25 3.29 -8.38 49.54
C HIS A 25 1.81 -8.42 49.92
N THR A 26 1.51 -8.01 51.15
CA THR A 26 0.16 -7.69 51.60
C THR A 26 -0.34 -6.50 50.79
N ASN A 27 -1.05 -6.76 49.70
CA ASN A 27 -2.17 -5.98 49.15
C ASN A 27 -2.54 -6.51 47.76
N GLY A 28 -3.51 -7.42 47.71
CA GLY A 28 -4.58 -7.44 46.72
C GLY A 28 -4.30 -7.53 45.21
N GLU A 29 -3.06 -7.70 44.73
CA GLU A 29 -2.78 -7.79 43.28
C GLU A 29 -2.15 -9.13 42.87
N THR A 30 -2.59 -9.63 41.72
CA THR A 30 -2.31 -10.93 41.12
C THR A 30 -0.85 -11.39 41.23
N LYS A 31 -0.62 -12.58 41.80
CA LYS A 31 0.69 -13.24 41.97
C LYS A 31 1.40 -13.42 40.60
N LYS A 32 2.36 -12.55 40.28
CA LYS A 32 3.37 -12.84 39.26
C LYS A 32 4.50 -13.65 39.89
N LYS A 33 4.55 -14.95 39.60
CA LYS A 33 5.75 -15.76 39.86
C LYS A 33 6.86 -15.27 38.92
N MET A 34 7.81 -14.50 39.44
CA MET A 34 9.04 -14.18 38.72
C MET A 34 10.10 -15.20 39.09
N PHE A 35 10.77 -15.76 38.09
CA PHE A 35 12.02 -16.49 38.31
C PHE A 35 13.09 -15.46 38.73
N VAL A 36 13.36 -15.37 40.02
CA VAL A 36 14.50 -14.60 40.53
C VAL A 36 15.73 -15.49 40.41
N THR A 37 16.56 -15.25 39.40
CA THR A 37 17.92 -15.78 39.39
C THR A 37 18.66 -15.15 40.56
N GLN A 38 19.27 -15.95 41.44
CA GLN A 38 19.95 -15.43 42.62
C GLN A 38 21.01 -14.40 42.23
N PRO A 39 20.97 -13.16 42.76
CA PRO A 39 21.86 -12.09 42.34
C PRO A 39 23.33 -12.34 42.66
N ASN A 40 23.62 -13.27 43.59
CA ASN A 40 24.98 -13.69 43.93
C ASN A 40 25.57 -14.75 42.97
N PHE A 41 24.73 -15.32 42.09
CA PHE A 41 25.15 -16.30 41.09
C PHE A 41 24.47 -16.03 39.74
N PRO A 42 24.72 -14.88 39.12
CA PRO A 42 24.29 -14.66 37.74
C PRO A 42 25.07 -15.67 36.87
N ASN A 43 24.35 -16.51 36.12
CA ASN A 43 24.90 -17.51 35.17
C ASN A 43 25.33 -18.88 35.72
N ILE A 44 24.74 -19.40 36.80
CA ILE A 44 24.77 -20.87 37.01
C ILE A 44 23.81 -21.50 36.02
N TYR A 45 24.33 -21.85 34.84
CA TYR A 45 23.65 -22.75 33.92
C TYR A 45 23.83 -24.19 34.41
N PRO A 46 22.81 -25.06 34.29
CA PRO A 46 22.97 -26.47 34.58
C PRO A 46 24.16 -27.02 33.78
N LEU A 47 25.11 -27.66 34.47
CA LEU A 47 26.34 -28.24 33.90
C LEU A 47 26.06 -29.50 33.05
N GLU A 48 24.80 -29.88 32.90
CA GLU A 48 24.39 -30.96 32.00
C GLU A 48 24.63 -30.51 30.56
N LYS A 49 25.43 -31.28 29.81
CA LYS A 49 25.77 -31.03 28.39
C LYS A 49 24.54 -30.95 27.48
N ASP A 50 23.37 -31.35 27.97
CA ASP A 50 22.14 -31.37 27.19
C ASP A 50 21.33 -30.09 27.41
N VAL A 51 21.37 -29.23 26.39
CA VAL A 51 20.56 -28.01 26.33
C VAL A 51 19.06 -28.38 26.49
N PRO A 52 18.31 -27.70 27.37
CA PRO A 52 16.88 -27.94 27.55
C PRO A 52 16.11 -27.97 26.23
N PHE A 53 15.11 -28.86 26.13
CA PHE A 53 14.30 -29.03 24.92
C PHE A 53 13.71 -27.71 24.41
N SER A 54 13.25 -26.84 25.31
CA SER A 54 12.70 -25.52 24.96
C SER A 54 13.72 -24.62 24.25
N ILE A 55 15.00 -24.66 24.63
CA ILE A 55 16.06 -23.88 23.99
C ILE A 55 16.44 -24.53 22.64
N LYS A 56 16.49 -25.86 22.56
CA LYS A 56 16.72 -26.58 21.29
C LYS A 56 15.59 -26.31 20.29
N GLU A 57 14.34 -26.36 20.73
CA GLU A 57 13.16 -26.06 19.94
C GLU A 57 13.18 -24.60 19.47
N ALA A 58 13.41 -23.65 20.39
CA ALA A 58 13.53 -22.23 20.03
C ALA A 58 14.67 -21.99 19.04
N SER A 59 15.84 -22.61 19.24
CA SER A 59 16.97 -22.53 18.32
C SER A 59 16.62 -23.07 16.94
N ASN A 60 15.97 -24.23 16.86
CA ASN A 60 15.53 -24.83 15.59
C ASN A 60 14.49 -23.94 14.88
N ILE A 61 13.53 -23.39 15.64
CA ILE A 61 12.57 -22.41 15.10
C ILE A 61 13.31 -21.19 14.55
N PHE A 62 14.26 -20.61 15.29
CA PHE A 62 15.02 -19.46 14.81
C PHE A 62 15.85 -19.79 13.59
N TYR A 63 16.59 -20.90 13.60
CA TYR A 63 17.43 -21.35 12.49
C TYR A 63 16.63 -21.52 11.21
N ASN A 64 15.50 -22.22 11.26
CA ASN A 64 14.61 -22.43 10.10
C ASN A 64 13.95 -21.14 9.58
N HIS A 65 13.89 -20.09 10.42
CA HIS A 65 13.31 -18.80 10.07
C HIS A 65 14.34 -17.70 9.78
N ILE A 66 15.63 -17.97 9.94
CA ILE A 66 16.70 -17.08 9.46
C ILE A 66 16.73 -17.20 7.94
N LYS A 67 16.40 -16.10 7.27
CA LYS A 67 16.45 -15.99 5.81
C LYS A 67 17.24 -14.76 5.46
N GLU A 68 18.26 -14.94 4.63
CA GLU A 68 18.98 -13.85 4.02
C GLU A 68 18.31 -13.48 2.69
N SER A 69 17.98 -12.19 2.53
CA SER A 69 17.31 -11.75 1.32
C SER A 69 18.32 -11.46 0.21
N VAL A 70 17.97 -11.78 -1.05
CA VAL A 70 18.80 -11.44 -2.21
C VAL A 70 19.07 -9.93 -2.25
N SER A 71 18.08 -9.11 -1.92
CA SER A 71 18.25 -7.65 -1.82
C SER A 71 19.29 -7.24 -0.79
N SER A 72 19.40 -7.93 0.34
CA SER A 72 20.44 -7.68 1.35
C SER A 72 21.82 -8.03 0.80
N LYS A 73 21.96 -9.18 0.12
CA LYS A 73 23.23 -9.59 -0.49
C LYS A 73 23.70 -8.62 -1.57
N GLN A 74 22.79 -8.23 -2.46
CA GLN A 74 23.05 -7.22 -3.49
C GLN A 74 23.53 -5.90 -2.88
N PHE A 75 22.83 -5.42 -1.85
CA PHE A 75 23.19 -4.18 -1.15
C PHE A 75 24.58 -4.30 -0.49
N ILE A 76 24.83 -5.35 0.29
CA ILE A 76 26.10 -5.56 1.00
C ILE A 76 27.26 -5.67 0.02
N SER A 77 27.12 -6.44 -1.06
CA SER A 77 28.13 -6.59 -2.11
C SER A 77 28.53 -5.23 -2.70
N THR A 78 27.56 -4.38 -3.03
CA THR A 78 27.86 -3.04 -3.55
C THR A 78 28.48 -2.11 -2.50
N PHE A 79 28.06 -2.24 -1.23
CA PHE A 79 28.61 -1.46 -0.14
C PHE A 79 30.06 -1.84 0.18
N GLU A 80 30.38 -3.13 0.18
CA GLU A 80 31.75 -3.60 0.33
C GLU A 80 32.65 -3.14 -0.83
N GLY A 81 32.13 -3.15 -2.06
CA GLY A 81 32.82 -2.59 -3.23
C GLY A 81 33.11 -1.10 -3.06
N PHE A 82 32.13 -0.34 -2.57
CA PHE A 82 32.30 1.09 -2.25
C PHE A 82 33.39 1.32 -1.21
N ILE A 83 33.37 0.59 -0.09
CA ILE A 83 34.37 0.74 0.98
C ILE A 83 35.78 0.38 0.50
N LYS A 84 35.93 -0.70 -0.29
CA LYS A 84 37.23 -1.09 -0.83
C LYS A 84 37.78 -0.06 -1.82
N ASP A 85 36.94 0.47 -2.70
CA ASP A 85 37.33 1.52 -3.64
C ASP A 85 37.73 2.82 -2.89
N GLU A 86 37.02 3.19 -1.80
CA GLU A 86 37.44 4.32 -0.94
C GLU A 86 38.77 4.08 -0.20
N GLN A 87 39.09 2.82 0.11
CA GLN A 87 40.37 2.42 0.71
C GLN A 87 41.50 2.29 -0.33
N GLY A 88 41.21 2.43 -1.63
CA GLY A 88 42.18 2.27 -2.71
C GLY A 88 42.59 0.81 -2.97
N LEU A 89 41.75 -0.16 -2.58
CA LEU A 89 41.97 -1.58 -2.85
C LEU A 89 41.34 -1.96 -4.20
N ASP A 90 42.10 -2.65 -5.06
CA ASP A 90 41.60 -3.11 -6.36
C ASP A 90 40.48 -4.16 -6.21
N CYS A 91 39.27 -3.80 -6.66
CA CYS A 91 38.07 -4.66 -6.62
C CYS A 91 37.86 -5.53 -7.88
N SER A 92 38.90 -5.75 -8.67
CA SER A 92 38.79 -6.17 -10.08
C SER A 92 38.39 -7.62 -10.36
N GLY A 93 38.09 -8.46 -9.35
CA GLY A 93 37.85 -9.90 -9.56
C GLY A 93 36.41 -10.37 -9.31
N ASP A 94 36.05 -10.58 -8.04
CA ASP A 94 34.99 -11.54 -7.73
C ASP A 94 33.67 -10.96 -7.22
N VAL A 95 33.69 -9.80 -6.54
CA VAL A 95 32.48 -9.25 -5.89
C VAL A 95 31.61 -8.44 -6.86
N LYS A 96 32.20 -7.78 -7.87
CA LYS A 96 31.48 -6.91 -8.82
C LYS A 96 30.60 -7.67 -9.83
N ASN A 97 30.84 -8.97 -10.04
CA ASN A 97 30.19 -9.76 -11.10
C ASN A 97 29.12 -10.74 -10.59
N MET A 98 28.97 -10.92 -9.28
CA MET A 98 28.07 -11.94 -8.69
C MET A 98 26.58 -11.76 -9.08
N PHE A 99 26.17 -10.55 -9.47
CA PHE A 99 24.79 -10.24 -9.83
C PHE A 99 24.65 -9.69 -11.25
N LYS A 100 25.68 -9.85 -12.10
CA LYS A 100 25.61 -9.49 -13.52
C LYS A 100 25.41 -10.76 -14.33
N PHE A 101 24.27 -10.85 -15.00
CA PHE A 101 23.95 -11.99 -15.85
C PHE A 101 24.53 -11.79 -17.24
N THR A 102 25.13 -12.84 -17.78
CA THR A 102 25.76 -12.86 -19.10
C THR A 102 25.22 -14.02 -19.94
N GLU A 103 25.54 -14.01 -21.24
CA GLU A 103 25.19 -15.13 -22.14
C GLU A 103 25.81 -16.46 -21.70
N LYS A 104 26.87 -16.44 -20.88
CA LYS A 104 27.48 -17.67 -20.32
C LYS A 104 26.54 -18.31 -19.30
N ASP A 105 25.91 -17.53 -18.44
CA ASP A 105 24.96 -18.01 -17.44
C ASP A 105 23.72 -18.63 -18.09
N SER A 106 23.29 -18.05 -19.22
CA SER A 106 22.19 -18.57 -20.05
C SER A 106 22.53 -19.94 -20.67
N LYS A 107 23.80 -20.19 -21.01
CA LYS A 107 24.29 -21.49 -21.50
C LYS A 107 24.47 -22.52 -20.40
N GLU A 108 24.91 -22.10 -19.21
CA GLU A 108 25.11 -22.99 -18.05
C GLU A 108 23.79 -23.44 -17.42
N ASN A 109 22.76 -22.58 -17.45
CA ASN A 109 21.45 -22.86 -16.85
C ASN A 109 20.32 -22.81 -17.89
N PRO A 110 20.22 -23.80 -18.80
CA PRO A 110 19.24 -23.78 -19.90
C PRO A 110 17.78 -23.79 -19.42
N MET A 111 17.51 -24.22 -18.17
CA MET A 111 16.18 -24.20 -17.57
C MET A 111 15.68 -22.78 -17.28
N PHE A 112 16.58 -21.82 -17.04
CA PHE A 112 16.25 -20.43 -16.66
C PHE A 112 16.63 -19.42 -17.75
N ARG A 113 16.78 -19.88 -18.99
CA ARG A 113 17.23 -19.07 -20.11
C ARG A 113 16.34 -17.85 -20.34
N ASP A 114 15.02 -18.05 -20.35
CA ASP A 114 14.07 -16.96 -20.59
C ASP A 114 14.17 -15.89 -19.49
N GLU A 115 14.30 -16.30 -18.24
CA GLU A 115 14.45 -15.39 -17.10
C GLU A 115 15.78 -14.62 -17.18
N ILE A 116 16.88 -15.30 -17.47
CA ILE A 116 18.20 -14.67 -17.63
C ILE A 116 18.17 -13.66 -18.78
N ASP A 117 17.63 -14.05 -19.93
CA ASP A 117 17.51 -13.18 -21.10
C ASP A 117 16.59 -11.97 -20.80
N THR A 118 15.52 -12.15 -20.00
CA THR A 118 14.69 -11.00 -19.55
C THR A 118 15.46 -10.05 -18.64
N LEU A 119 16.27 -10.56 -17.70
CA LEU A 119 17.06 -9.74 -16.79
C LEU A 119 18.16 -8.97 -17.53
N MET A 120 18.81 -9.61 -18.51
CA MET A 120 19.76 -8.94 -19.41
C MET A 120 19.12 -7.79 -20.19
N ARG A 121 17.90 -7.99 -20.72
CA ARG A 121 17.15 -6.92 -21.38
C ARG A 121 16.80 -5.76 -20.44
N VAL A 122 16.42 -6.07 -19.20
CA VAL A 122 16.13 -5.05 -18.18
C VAL A 122 17.40 -4.28 -17.82
N ASP A 123 18.54 -4.95 -17.77
CA ASP A 123 19.83 -4.32 -17.48
C ASP A 123 20.28 -3.38 -18.60
N ALA A 124 20.19 -3.82 -19.86
CA ALA A 124 20.44 -2.97 -21.02
C ALA A 124 19.50 -1.75 -21.03
N TYR A 125 18.19 -1.99 -20.84
CA TYR A 125 17.20 -0.90 -20.77
C TYR A 125 17.51 0.10 -19.64
N TYR A 126 17.96 -0.38 -18.47
CA TYR A 126 18.35 0.51 -17.38
C TYR A 126 19.54 1.39 -17.75
N ASN A 127 20.57 0.83 -18.40
CA ASN A 127 21.76 1.58 -18.83
C ASN A 127 21.38 2.66 -19.85
N ASP A 128 20.60 2.31 -20.86
CA ASP A 128 20.14 3.24 -21.90
C ASP A 128 19.28 4.37 -21.31
N CYS A 129 18.42 4.04 -20.34
CA CYS A 129 17.49 5.01 -19.75
C CYS A 129 18.08 5.81 -18.59
N LEU A 130 19.22 5.41 -18.03
CA LEU A 130 19.78 6.00 -16.81
C LEU A 130 19.92 7.55 -16.89
N PRO A 131 20.43 8.15 -17.99
CA PRO A 131 20.56 9.60 -18.10
C PRO A 131 19.21 10.33 -18.11
N PHE A 132 18.16 9.68 -18.63
CA PHE A 132 16.85 10.26 -18.86
C PHE A 132 15.82 9.90 -17.76
N LEU A 133 16.20 9.03 -16.82
CA LEU A 133 15.26 8.49 -15.83
C LEU A 133 14.65 9.58 -14.94
N GLY A 134 15.42 10.60 -14.58
CA GLY A 134 14.93 11.77 -13.84
C GLY A 134 13.82 12.51 -14.59
N SER A 135 14.04 12.80 -15.87
CA SER A 135 13.06 13.46 -16.74
C SER A 135 11.82 12.59 -16.97
N LEU A 136 12.00 11.28 -17.19
CA LEU A 136 10.90 10.33 -17.34
C LEU A 136 9.98 10.33 -16.12
N VAL A 137 10.56 10.28 -14.91
CA VAL A 137 9.78 10.32 -13.66
C VAL A 137 9.08 11.65 -13.51
N SER A 138 9.76 12.77 -13.76
CA SER A 138 9.15 14.10 -13.64
C SER A 138 7.95 14.28 -14.58
N ILE A 139 8.09 13.90 -15.85
CA ILE A 139 7.01 13.93 -16.84
C ILE A 139 5.87 12.99 -16.43
N SER A 140 6.19 11.77 -15.98
CA SER A 140 5.19 10.81 -15.52
C SER A 140 4.41 11.36 -14.31
N MET A 141 5.09 12.01 -13.36
CA MET A 141 4.48 12.63 -12.20
C MET A 141 3.61 13.84 -12.57
N GLN A 142 4.03 14.66 -13.53
CA GLN A 142 3.24 15.77 -14.06
C GLN A 142 2.02 15.27 -14.84
N MET A 143 2.17 14.19 -15.62
CA MET A 143 1.09 13.52 -16.31
C MET A 143 0.08 12.95 -15.30
N ILE A 144 0.54 12.38 -14.19
CA ILE A 144 -0.38 11.95 -13.13
C ILE A 144 -1.09 13.18 -12.56
N SER A 145 -0.36 14.21 -12.13
CA SER A 145 -0.91 15.41 -11.49
C SER A 145 -1.99 16.12 -12.32
N SER A 146 -1.73 16.32 -13.61
CA SER A 146 -2.64 17.01 -14.55
C SER A 146 -3.93 16.23 -14.83
N ASN A 147 -3.87 14.90 -14.73
CA ASN A 147 -5.01 14.04 -14.98
C ASN A 147 -5.80 13.70 -13.70
N ILE A 148 -5.33 14.11 -12.52
CA ILE A 148 -6.12 14.00 -11.28
C ILE A 148 -7.39 14.82 -11.41
N MET A 149 -8.50 14.15 -11.18
CA MET A 149 -9.82 14.76 -11.24
C MET A 149 -10.20 15.28 -9.87
N TYR A 150 -10.15 16.59 -9.69
CA TYR A 150 -10.69 17.20 -8.49
C TYR A 150 -12.22 17.17 -8.51
N PRO A 151 -12.88 16.93 -7.36
CA PRO A 151 -14.31 17.17 -7.22
C PRO A 151 -14.63 18.60 -7.66
N VAL A 152 -15.67 18.76 -8.48
CA VAL A 152 -16.17 20.08 -8.90
C VAL A 152 -16.63 20.80 -7.62
N GLY A 153 -15.87 21.84 -7.21
CA GLY A 153 -16.09 22.57 -5.95
C GLY A 153 -14.81 23.01 -5.24
N LEU A 154 -13.67 22.36 -5.50
CA LEU A 154 -12.36 22.73 -4.91
C LEU A 154 -11.54 23.73 -5.74
N GLY A 155 -11.90 23.94 -7.02
CA GLY A 155 -11.14 24.78 -7.96
C GLY A 155 -11.42 26.28 -7.88
N ASP A 156 -12.62 26.69 -7.43
CA ASP A 156 -13.04 28.11 -7.51
C ASP A 156 -12.90 28.90 -6.21
N GLU A 157 -12.58 28.25 -5.08
CA GLU A 157 -12.51 28.96 -3.79
C GLU A 157 -11.22 29.76 -3.57
N LYS A 158 -10.16 29.52 -4.35
CA LYS A 158 -8.87 30.22 -4.13
C LYS A 158 -8.64 31.44 -5.03
N ILE A 159 -9.43 31.63 -6.10
CA ILE A 159 -9.14 32.68 -7.10
C ILE A 159 -10.25 33.74 -7.20
N THR A 160 -11.47 33.50 -6.69
CA THR A 160 -12.59 34.44 -6.92
C THR A 160 -13.38 34.81 -5.66
N ASN A 161 -12.70 34.95 -4.52
CA ASN A 161 -13.32 35.35 -3.25
C ASN A 161 -13.08 36.83 -2.93
N GLN A 162 -13.71 37.73 -3.67
CA GLN A 162 -13.96 39.10 -3.16
C GLN A 162 -15.38 39.65 -3.39
N THR A 163 -16.26 39.04 -4.19
CA THR A 163 -17.54 39.71 -4.53
C THR A 163 -18.69 38.76 -4.88
N ARG A 164 -19.03 37.76 -4.04
CA ARG A 164 -20.33 37.07 -4.15
C ARG A 164 -20.97 36.77 -2.80
N THR A 165 -22.23 37.18 -2.66
CA THR A 165 -23.07 36.99 -1.48
C THR A 165 -23.44 35.51 -1.28
N LYS A 166 -23.48 35.06 -0.02
CA LYS A 166 -23.73 33.66 0.39
C LYS A 166 -25.00 33.01 -0.22
N LEU A 167 -26.01 33.82 -0.58
CA LEU A 167 -27.25 33.39 -1.23
C LEU A 167 -27.09 33.05 -2.73
N GLN A 168 -26.17 33.68 -3.45
CA GLN A 168 -25.87 33.33 -4.85
C GLN A 168 -25.03 32.04 -4.94
N GLN A 169 -24.11 31.83 -3.99
CA GLN A 169 -23.36 30.58 -3.88
C GLN A 169 -24.29 29.38 -3.61
N HIS A 170 -25.32 29.53 -2.78
CA HIS A 170 -26.29 28.45 -2.52
C HIS A 170 -27.16 28.11 -3.74
N ARG A 171 -27.56 29.12 -4.53
CA ARG A 171 -28.38 28.91 -5.73
C ARG A 171 -27.60 28.25 -6.86
N GLN A 172 -26.34 28.63 -7.06
CA GLN A 172 -25.44 27.99 -8.02
C GLN A 172 -25.04 26.56 -7.59
N ARG A 173 -24.95 26.30 -6.28
CA ARG A 173 -24.75 24.97 -5.68
C ARG A 173 -25.95 24.03 -5.86
N GLN A 174 -27.18 24.53 -5.81
CA GLN A 174 -28.39 23.72 -6.06
C GLN A 174 -28.63 23.42 -7.55
N VAL A 175 -28.34 24.38 -8.43
CA VAL A 175 -28.49 24.18 -9.89
C VAL A 175 -27.49 23.17 -10.44
N MET A 176 -26.21 23.20 -10.00
CA MET A 176 -25.22 22.19 -10.44
C MET A 176 -25.37 20.81 -9.79
N ALA A 177 -26.03 20.72 -8.63
CA ALA A 177 -26.39 19.44 -8.00
C ALA A 177 -27.54 18.74 -8.74
N GLN A 178 -28.42 19.49 -9.41
CA GLN A 178 -29.47 18.95 -10.27
C GLN A 178 -28.97 18.56 -11.67
N GLU A 179 -27.95 19.24 -12.21
CA GLU A 179 -27.40 18.97 -13.55
C GLU A 179 -26.44 17.74 -13.64
N ASN A 180 -26.07 17.10 -12.52
CA ASN A 180 -25.18 15.92 -12.48
C ASN A 180 -25.76 14.76 -11.65
N ALA A 181 -27.04 14.43 -11.81
CA ALA A 181 -27.63 13.28 -11.12
C ALA A 181 -27.01 11.96 -11.65
N ARG A 182 -25.98 11.46 -10.97
CA ARG A 182 -25.45 10.11 -11.19
C ARG A 182 -26.44 9.07 -10.65
N PRO A 183 -26.61 7.92 -11.31
CA PRO A 183 -25.93 7.46 -12.52
C PRO A 183 -26.42 8.14 -13.80
N TYR A 184 -25.55 8.24 -14.80
CA TYR A 184 -25.86 8.82 -16.10
C TYR A 184 -26.72 7.86 -16.93
N VAL A 185 -27.90 8.31 -17.36
CA VAL A 185 -28.80 7.56 -18.23
C VAL A 185 -28.56 7.92 -19.68
N SER A 186 -28.21 6.92 -20.50
CA SER A 186 -27.84 7.09 -21.92
C SER A 186 -28.82 7.96 -22.74
N SER A 187 -30.14 7.79 -22.54
CA SER A 187 -31.18 8.54 -23.27
C SER A 187 -31.25 10.04 -22.93
N LYS A 188 -30.65 10.48 -21.80
CA LYS A 188 -30.71 11.87 -21.30
C LYS A 188 -29.42 12.66 -21.53
N LEU A 189 -28.40 12.08 -22.15
CA LEU A 189 -27.11 12.76 -22.34
C LEU A 189 -27.18 13.81 -23.45
N SER A 190 -26.79 15.05 -23.12
CA SER A 190 -26.51 16.08 -24.11
C SER A 190 -25.17 15.82 -24.82
N ARG A 191 -24.96 16.45 -25.98
CA ARG A 191 -23.68 16.40 -26.70
C ARG A 191 -22.51 16.88 -25.83
N ASN A 192 -22.72 17.95 -25.07
CA ASN A 192 -21.71 18.49 -24.15
C ASN A 192 -21.37 17.49 -23.03
N ASP A 193 -22.35 16.72 -22.56
CA ASP A 193 -22.13 15.69 -21.54
C ASP A 193 -21.29 14.55 -22.11
N LYS A 194 -21.53 14.15 -23.37
CA LYS A 194 -20.74 13.12 -24.05
C LYS A 194 -19.27 13.54 -24.18
N GLU A 195 -19.01 14.77 -24.63
CA GLU A 195 -17.65 15.32 -24.76
C GLU A 195 -16.95 15.40 -23.39
N ARG A 196 -17.66 15.84 -22.35
CA ARG A 196 -17.12 15.87 -20.97
C ARG A 196 -16.76 14.47 -20.46
N LEU A 197 -17.61 13.47 -20.70
CA LEU A 197 -17.35 12.09 -20.31
C LEU A 197 -16.16 11.48 -21.08
N GLU A 198 -15.98 11.85 -22.34
CA GLU A 198 -14.82 11.45 -23.12
C GLU A 198 -13.50 12.05 -22.58
N ILE A 199 -13.51 13.31 -22.18
CA ILE A 199 -12.37 13.93 -21.50
C ILE A 199 -12.05 13.16 -20.20
N ILE A 200 -13.08 12.76 -19.44
CA ILE A 200 -12.90 11.96 -18.22
C ILE A 200 -12.23 10.62 -18.54
N ARG A 201 -12.72 9.93 -19.58
CA ARG A 201 -12.15 8.67 -20.08
C ARG A 201 -10.67 8.82 -20.44
N ASN A 202 -10.33 9.84 -21.22
CA ASN A 202 -8.96 10.04 -21.72
C ASN A 202 -7.97 10.35 -20.59
N LYS A 203 -8.38 11.17 -19.63
CA LYS A 203 -7.58 11.46 -18.42
C LYS A 203 -7.39 10.20 -17.57
N GLU A 204 -8.42 9.36 -17.40
CA GLU A 204 -8.30 8.10 -16.65
C GLU A 204 -7.40 7.08 -17.35
N ILE A 205 -7.48 6.96 -18.68
CA ILE A 205 -6.57 6.12 -19.47
C ILE A 205 -5.12 6.60 -19.31
N SER A 206 -4.91 7.91 -19.38
CA SER A 206 -3.60 8.55 -19.18
C SER A 206 -3.03 8.28 -17.79
N LEU A 207 -3.85 8.42 -16.73
CA LEU A 207 -3.48 8.06 -15.36
C LEU A 207 -3.09 6.58 -15.23
N LYS A 208 -3.88 5.68 -15.83
CA LYS A 208 -3.61 4.24 -15.78
C LYS A 208 -2.29 3.92 -16.47
N ALA A 209 -2.03 4.50 -17.64
CA ALA A 209 -0.79 4.28 -18.37
C ALA A 209 0.43 4.74 -17.56
N ALA A 210 0.41 5.98 -17.05
CA ALA A 210 1.52 6.54 -16.29
C ALA A 210 1.81 5.76 -14.99
N THR A 211 0.78 5.42 -14.22
CA THR A 211 0.95 4.66 -12.97
C THR A 211 1.38 3.22 -13.21
N ASN A 212 0.86 2.55 -14.24
CA ASN A 212 1.32 1.21 -14.62
C ASN A 212 2.78 1.23 -15.04
N LEU A 213 3.20 2.22 -15.84
CA LEU A 213 4.59 2.35 -16.30
C LEU A 213 5.54 2.44 -15.10
N LEU A 214 5.28 3.35 -14.15
CA LEU A 214 6.13 3.53 -12.97
C LEU A 214 6.18 2.26 -12.10
N VAL A 215 5.05 1.60 -11.85
CA VAL A 215 5.01 0.36 -11.05
C VAL A 215 5.71 -0.80 -11.76
N MET A 216 5.58 -0.92 -13.08
CA MET A 216 6.28 -1.94 -13.85
C MET A 216 7.79 -1.74 -13.80
N LEU A 217 8.27 -0.51 -14.03
CA LEU A 217 9.70 -0.19 -13.90
C LEU A 217 10.23 -0.49 -12.49
N LEU A 218 9.51 -0.09 -11.44
CA LEU A 218 9.89 -0.42 -10.06
C LEU A 218 9.98 -1.93 -9.83
N ARG A 219 9.06 -2.73 -10.37
CA ARG A 219 9.09 -4.19 -10.21
C ARG A 219 10.26 -4.84 -10.96
N TRP A 220 10.50 -4.44 -12.20
CA TRP A 220 11.60 -4.98 -13.01
C TRP A 220 12.96 -4.57 -12.48
N PHE A 221 13.13 -3.29 -12.11
CA PHE A 221 14.38 -2.82 -11.49
C PHE A 221 14.63 -3.52 -10.16
N LYS A 222 13.59 -3.80 -9.37
CA LYS A 222 13.74 -4.57 -8.13
C LYS A 222 14.13 -6.03 -8.37
N ALA A 223 13.64 -6.63 -9.45
CA ALA A 223 13.98 -7.99 -9.83
C ALA A 223 15.43 -8.11 -10.31
N SER A 224 15.91 -7.13 -11.07
CA SER A 224 17.32 -7.03 -11.49
C SER A 224 18.24 -6.70 -10.30
N HIS A 225 18.11 -5.51 -9.71
CA HIS A 225 19.00 -5.10 -8.62
C HIS A 225 18.33 -4.09 -7.68
N ILE A 226 18.46 -4.31 -6.36
CA ILE A 226 17.83 -3.47 -5.34
C ILE A 226 18.17 -1.98 -5.48
N LEU A 227 19.41 -1.64 -5.87
CA LEU A 227 19.82 -0.23 -6.05
C LEU A 227 19.20 0.45 -7.27
N LYS A 228 18.91 -0.28 -8.36
CA LYS A 228 18.16 0.26 -9.51
C LYS A 228 16.74 0.65 -9.08
N PHE A 229 16.13 -0.19 -8.26
CA PHE A 229 14.83 0.08 -7.65
C PHE A 229 14.89 1.28 -6.69
N GLU A 230 15.87 1.35 -5.78
CA GLU A 230 15.97 2.45 -4.83
C GLU A 230 16.30 3.79 -5.50
N TYR A 231 17.04 3.78 -6.62
CA TYR A 231 17.26 4.96 -7.44
C TYR A 231 15.94 5.50 -8.01
N LEU A 232 15.17 4.67 -8.73
CA LEU A 232 13.88 5.07 -9.27
C LEU A 232 12.89 5.49 -8.17
N ASN A 233 12.87 4.77 -7.05
CA ASN A 233 12.02 5.06 -5.89
C ASN A 233 12.36 6.42 -5.26
N SER A 234 13.65 6.79 -5.22
CA SER A 234 14.09 8.10 -4.71
C SER A 234 13.71 9.24 -5.67
N LEU A 235 13.83 9.03 -6.99
CA LEU A 235 13.35 10.00 -7.97
C LEU A 235 11.85 10.27 -7.84
N ILE A 236 11.04 9.22 -7.62
CA ILE A 236 9.60 9.37 -7.40
C ILE A 236 9.33 10.17 -6.12
N PHE A 237 10.05 9.88 -5.03
CA PHE A 237 9.93 10.60 -3.77
C PHE A 237 10.26 12.10 -3.91
N ASP A 238 11.31 12.42 -4.66
CA ASP A 238 11.80 13.79 -4.85
C ASP A 238 10.83 14.66 -5.67
N ASN A 239 10.04 14.05 -6.56
CA ASN A 239 9.00 14.71 -7.36
C ASN A 239 7.66 14.86 -6.59
N ASP A 240 7.71 15.14 -5.28
CA ASP A 240 6.54 15.41 -4.41
C ASP A 240 5.41 14.36 -4.44
N PHE A 241 5.78 13.09 -4.63
CA PHE A 241 4.80 12.00 -4.77
C PHE A 241 3.78 11.90 -3.62
N PHE A 242 4.18 12.12 -2.36
CA PHE A 242 3.23 12.03 -1.23
C PHE A 242 2.15 13.09 -1.26
N ARG A 243 2.48 14.32 -1.69
CA ARG A 243 1.51 15.39 -1.80
C ARG A 243 0.50 15.08 -2.91
N LEU A 244 1.00 14.64 -4.07
CA LEU A 244 0.17 14.20 -5.18
C LEU A 244 -0.77 13.06 -4.74
N LEU A 245 -0.24 12.08 -4.03
CA LEU A 245 -0.98 10.92 -3.58
C LEU A 245 -2.11 11.29 -2.62
N ILE A 246 -1.83 12.13 -1.62
CA ILE A 246 -2.86 12.59 -0.69
C ILE A 246 -3.94 13.36 -1.42
N ASN A 247 -3.57 14.28 -2.32
CA ASN A 247 -4.55 15.01 -3.12
C ASN A 247 -5.45 14.08 -3.95
N PHE A 248 -4.88 13.03 -4.55
CA PHE A 248 -5.63 12.00 -5.26
C PHE A 248 -6.57 11.24 -4.33
N LEU A 249 -6.05 10.75 -3.19
CA LEU A 249 -6.81 9.91 -2.28
C LEU A 249 -7.94 10.68 -1.58
N ASP A 250 -7.65 11.90 -1.14
CA ASP A 250 -8.61 12.82 -0.54
C ASP A 250 -9.65 13.26 -1.55
N GLY A 251 -9.27 13.59 -2.79
CA GLY A 251 -10.22 13.96 -3.84
C GLY A 251 -11.33 12.92 -4.01
N ASN A 252 -10.98 11.64 -3.98
CA ASN A 252 -11.94 10.54 -4.05
C ASN A 252 -12.80 10.41 -2.80
N LYS A 253 -12.20 10.54 -1.61
CA LYS A 253 -12.93 10.53 -0.35
C LYS A 253 -13.92 11.69 -0.28
N PHE A 254 -13.51 12.91 -0.65
CA PHE A 254 -14.39 14.08 -0.67
C PHE A 254 -15.54 13.94 -1.67
N ALA A 255 -15.32 13.29 -2.82
CA ALA A 255 -16.40 13.02 -3.77
C ALA A 255 -17.55 12.21 -3.15
N THR A 256 -17.28 11.37 -2.15
CA THR A 256 -18.32 10.62 -1.42
C THR A 256 -19.01 11.39 -0.29
N GLN A 257 -18.43 12.49 0.19
CA GLN A 257 -18.97 13.27 1.31
C GLN A 257 -19.87 14.43 0.88
N PHE A 258 -19.88 14.79 -0.40
CA PHE A 258 -20.54 15.99 -0.89
C PHE A 258 -22.08 15.95 -0.84
N THR A 259 -22.70 14.78 -0.69
CA THR A 259 -24.15 14.62 -0.83
C THR A 259 -24.93 14.62 0.48
N ASN A 260 -24.34 14.29 1.64
CA ASN A 260 -25.05 14.27 2.92
C ASN A 260 -24.17 14.67 4.10
N LYS A 261 -24.70 15.50 5.01
CA LYS A 261 -24.04 15.88 6.28
C LYS A 261 -23.73 14.67 7.17
N ASN A 262 -24.46 13.56 6.97
CA ASN A 262 -24.19 12.26 7.57
C ASN A 262 -23.62 11.35 6.48
N TYR A 263 -22.31 11.23 6.45
CA TYR A 263 -21.60 10.29 5.61
C TYR A 263 -21.94 8.86 6.07
N ASP A 264 -22.83 8.18 5.35
CA ASP A 264 -23.13 6.77 5.57
C ASP A 264 -22.60 5.93 4.40
N LEU A 265 -21.63 5.06 4.72
CA LEU A 265 -21.05 4.12 3.77
C LEU A 265 -22.06 3.09 3.25
N LYS A 266 -23.22 3.01 3.90
CA LYS A 266 -24.30 2.09 3.60
C LYS A 266 -25.28 2.63 2.56
N ASP A 267 -25.27 3.94 2.29
CA ASP A 267 -26.16 4.53 1.29
C ASP A 267 -25.53 4.44 -0.11
N PRO A 268 -26.10 3.63 -1.03
CA PRO A 268 -25.64 3.53 -2.42
C PRO A 268 -25.60 4.90 -3.13
N SER A 269 -26.46 5.84 -2.72
CA SER A 269 -26.54 7.19 -3.28
C SER A 269 -25.30 8.03 -2.97
N CYS A 270 -24.62 7.74 -1.86
CA CYS A 270 -23.37 8.39 -1.50
C CYS A 270 -22.17 7.71 -2.19
N LEU A 271 -22.22 6.38 -2.34
CA LEU A 271 -21.17 5.59 -2.99
C LEU A 271 -21.10 5.81 -4.51
N ILE A 272 -22.22 6.10 -5.18
CA ILE A 272 -22.25 6.28 -6.64
C ILE A 272 -21.44 7.50 -7.12
N ASN A 273 -21.16 8.45 -6.23
CA ASN A 273 -20.29 9.58 -6.53
C ASN A 273 -18.80 9.20 -6.45
N ASN A 274 -18.48 8.06 -5.85
CA ASN A 274 -17.12 7.53 -5.82
C ASN A 274 -16.73 6.98 -7.19
N ARG A 275 -15.62 7.47 -7.73
CA ARG A 275 -15.05 7.01 -9.00
C ARG A 275 -14.53 5.57 -8.95
N LEU A 276 -14.27 5.03 -7.75
CA LEU A 276 -13.93 3.62 -7.55
C LEU A 276 -15.15 2.71 -7.78
N VAL A 277 -16.34 3.23 -7.50
CA VAL A 277 -17.60 2.47 -7.54
C VAL A 277 -18.25 2.62 -8.90
N TYR A 278 -18.43 3.86 -9.37
CA TYR A 278 -19.15 4.15 -10.61
C TYR A 278 -18.23 4.68 -11.70
N CYS A 279 -18.36 4.12 -12.90
CA CYS A 279 -17.64 4.54 -14.09
C CYS A 279 -18.50 5.51 -14.91
N ASP A 280 -18.26 6.82 -14.74
CA ASP A 280 -19.08 7.89 -15.35
C ASP A 280 -19.29 7.71 -16.87
N TYR A 281 -18.22 7.34 -17.59
CA TYR A 281 -18.20 7.27 -19.05
C TYR A 281 -18.65 5.91 -19.62
N GLU A 282 -19.08 4.95 -18.78
CA GLU A 282 -19.51 3.64 -19.27
C GLU A 282 -20.75 3.74 -20.18
N CYS A 283 -21.65 4.69 -19.90
CA CYS A 283 -22.80 4.99 -20.74
C CYS A 283 -22.43 5.37 -22.19
N LEU A 284 -21.20 5.87 -22.43
CA LEU A 284 -20.74 6.19 -23.78
C LEU A 284 -20.63 4.95 -24.67
N TYR A 285 -20.24 3.80 -24.11
CA TYR A 285 -20.03 2.57 -24.88
C TYR A 285 -21.31 2.00 -25.49
N LYS A 286 -22.48 2.55 -25.14
CA LYS A 286 -23.77 2.16 -25.71
C LYS A 286 -24.01 2.82 -27.07
N PHE A 287 -23.39 3.96 -27.34
CA PHE A 287 -23.47 4.65 -28.62
C PHE A 287 -22.45 4.08 -29.62
N GLU A 288 -22.87 3.95 -30.88
CA GLU A 288 -22.00 3.48 -31.98
C GLU A 288 -20.79 4.40 -32.22
N GLU A 289 -20.96 5.70 -31.98
CA GLU A 289 -19.91 6.72 -32.09
C GLU A 289 -18.67 6.41 -31.24
N TYR A 290 -18.87 5.80 -30.07
CA TYR A 290 -17.84 5.60 -29.05
C TYR A 290 -17.47 4.12 -28.83
N ASN A 291 -18.10 3.20 -29.56
CA ASN A 291 -17.84 1.77 -29.46
C ASN A 291 -17.67 1.14 -30.85
N PHE A 292 -16.42 0.87 -31.19
CA PHE A 292 -16.03 0.26 -32.46
C PHE A 292 -16.81 -1.03 -32.75
N PHE A 293 -16.93 -1.93 -31.78
CA PHE A 293 -17.61 -3.20 -31.98
C PHE A 293 -19.12 -3.01 -32.22
N ARG A 294 -19.76 -2.08 -31.51
CA ARG A 294 -21.17 -1.75 -31.78
C ARG A 294 -21.36 -1.14 -33.16
N LYS A 295 -20.46 -0.25 -33.57
CA LYS A 295 -20.47 0.31 -34.93
C LYS A 295 -20.35 -0.80 -35.99
N CYS A 296 -19.46 -1.77 -35.78
CA CYS A 296 -19.33 -2.92 -36.67
C CYS A 296 -20.56 -3.84 -36.65
N CYS A 297 -21.16 -4.09 -35.49
CA CYS A 297 -22.36 -4.93 -35.38
C CYS A 297 -23.62 -4.26 -35.93
N GLY A 298 -23.78 -2.94 -35.75
CA GLY A 298 -24.92 -2.17 -36.28
C GLY A 298 -24.96 -2.10 -37.82
N ILE A 299 -23.80 -2.29 -38.46
CA ILE A 299 -23.71 -2.49 -39.92
C ILE A 299 -24.36 -3.82 -40.34
N HIS A 300 -24.35 -4.84 -39.47
CA HIS A 300 -24.78 -6.20 -39.80
C HIS A 300 -26.16 -6.60 -39.22
N TYR A 301 -26.54 -6.07 -38.06
CA TYR A 301 -27.82 -6.31 -37.38
C TYR A 301 -28.43 -4.97 -36.93
N LYS A 302 -29.58 -4.60 -37.51
CA LYS A 302 -30.35 -3.38 -37.12
C LYS A 302 -31.38 -3.62 -36.01
N SER A 303 -31.32 -4.74 -35.31
CA SER A 303 -32.22 -5.04 -34.21
C SER A 303 -31.44 -5.17 -32.91
N ASP A 304 -31.55 -4.16 -32.07
CA ASP A 304 -31.74 -4.40 -30.64
C ASP A 304 -32.43 -3.18 -30.03
N SER A 305 -33.74 -3.30 -29.85
CA SER A 305 -34.52 -2.46 -28.95
C SER A 305 -34.10 -2.79 -27.52
N PHE A 306 -33.01 -2.17 -27.06
CA PHE A 306 -32.60 -2.27 -25.66
C PHE A 306 -33.68 -1.69 -24.75
N LEU A 307 -33.97 -2.38 -23.65
CA LEU A 307 -34.90 -1.93 -22.63
C LEU A 307 -34.50 -0.53 -22.11
N PRO A 308 -35.47 0.34 -21.82
CA PRO A 308 -35.17 1.68 -21.33
C PRO A 308 -34.43 1.61 -19.99
N GLU A 309 -33.22 2.16 -19.96
CA GLU A 309 -32.41 2.26 -18.75
C GLU A 309 -33.06 3.24 -17.77
N THR A 310 -33.48 2.71 -16.63
CA THR A 310 -33.87 3.52 -15.47
C THR A 310 -32.66 3.68 -14.53
N VAL A 311 -32.68 4.75 -13.74
CA VAL A 311 -31.67 5.00 -12.70
C VAL A 311 -31.57 3.81 -11.74
N ASP A 312 -32.71 3.18 -11.41
CA ASP A 312 -32.78 2.05 -10.50
C ASP A 312 -32.15 0.79 -11.12
N SER A 313 -32.38 0.52 -12.41
CA SER A 313 -31.72 -0.59 -13.11
C SER A 313 -30.20 -0.46 -13.09
N ILE A 314 -29.65 0.75 -13.28
CA ILE A 314 -28.20 0.97 -13.24
C ILE A 314 -27.66 0.79 -11.81
N ARG A 315 -28.42 1.22 -10.79
CA ARG A 315 -28.04 1.03 -9.39
C ARG A 315 -28.02 -0.44 -9.01
N ASP A 316 -29.00 -1.21 -9.44
CA ASP A 316 -29.10 -2.66 -9.18
C ASP A 316 -28.00 -3.46 -9.89
N GLU A 317 -27.49 -3.00 -11.04
CA GLU A 317 -26.30 -3.57 -11.68
C GLU A 317 -25.00 -3.32 -10.90
N ILE A 318 -24.89 -2.16 -10.25
CA ILE A 318 -23.69 -1.76 -9.51
C ILE A 318 -23.67 -2.39 -8.11
N PHE A 319 -24.83 -2.42 -7.46
CA PHE A 319 -25.00 -2.79 -6.07
C PHE A 319 -25.88 -4.02 -5.92
N LYS A 320 -25.37 -5.04 -5.26
CA LYS A 320 -26.19 -6.16 -4.76
C LYS A 320 -26.37 -6.03 -3.26
N TYR A 321 -27.62 -6.10 -2.83
CA TYR A 321 -27.97 -6.25 -1.43
C TYR A 321 -27.94 -7.74 -1.11
N ASP A 322 -26.98 -8.18 -0.29
CA ASP A 322 -27.00 -9.54 0.27
C ASP A 322 -27.73 -9.49 1.63
N ASP A 323 -28.86 -10.19 1.72
CA ASP A 323 -29.51 -10.48 3.00
C ASP A 323 -28.65 -11.50 3.76
N LEU A 324 -27.88 -11.02 4.74
CA LEU A 324 -26.95 -11.83 5.55
C LEU A 324 -27.62 -12.83 6.50
N SER A 325 -28.91 -13.12 6.34
CA SER A 325 -29.60 -14.12 7.18
C SER A 325 -29.26 -15.57 6.80
N ALA A 326 -28.64 -15.85 5.65
CA ALA A 326 -28.61 -17.21 5.09
C ALA A 326 -27.24 -17.88 4.90
N ASN A 327 -26.09 -17.18 4.92
CA ASN A 327 -24.80 -17.82 4.64
C ASN A 327 -23.83 -17.75 5.83
N GLY A 328 -23.67 -18.90 6.50
CA GLY A 328 -22.74 -19.07 7.60
C GLY A 328 -21.27 -18.85 7.22
N GLY A 329 -20.50 -18.30 8.18
CA GLY A 329 -19.11 -18.72 8.40
C GLY A 329 -17.98 -17.82 7.93
N TYR A 330 -18.19 -16.73 7.19
CA TYR A 330 -17.09 -15.83 6.81
C TYR A 330 -17.03 -14.60 7.73
N TYR A 331 -15.93 -14.45 8.47
CA TYR A 331 -15.63 -13.26 9.27
C TYR A 331 -15.51 -12.03 8.34
N MET A 332 -16.61 -11.28 8.21
CA MET A 332 -16.65 -9.94 7.61
C MET A 332 -16.29 -8.92 8.69
N PRO A 333 -15.22 -8.12 8.57
CA PRO A 333 -14.74 -7.34 9.70
C PRO A 333 -15.32 -5.92 9.80
N GLN A 334 -15.25 -5.40 11.03
CA GLN A 334 -16.13 -4.41 11.67
C GLN A 334 -16.12 -2.96 11.14
N PHE A 335 -15.48 -2.64 10.01
CA PHE A 335 -15.63 -1.29 9.43
C PHE A 335 -17.02 -1.06 8.81
N ASN A 336 -17.77 -2.15 8.57
CA ASN A 336 -19.21 -2.16 8.37
C ASN A 336 -19.82 -3.14 9.38
N ASN A 337 -20.69 -2.64 10.26
CA ASN A 337 -21.39 -3.45 11.26
C ASN A 337 -22.30 -4.48 10.53
N PRO A 338 -22.18 -5.80 10.80
CA PRO A 338 -22.93 -6.84 10.09
C PRO A 338 -24.46 -6.85 10.33
N ALA A 339 -24.99 -5.97 11.18
CA ALA A 339 -26.42 -5.92 11.53
C ALA A 339 -27.31 -5.18 10.50
N SER A 340 -26.76 -4.60 9.44
CA SER A 340 -27.52 -3.90 8.40
C SER A 340 -26.90 -4.19 7.03
N GLY A 341 -27.69 -4.75 6.11
CA GLY A 341 -27.28 -5.35 4.82
C GLY A 341 -26.04 -4.77 4.15
N LEU A 342 -25.11 -5.66 3.76
CA LEU A 342 -23.90 -5.29 3.04
C LEU A 342 -24.29 -4.88 1.60
N VAL A 343 -24.07 -3.62 1.26
CA VAL A 343 -24.05 -3.18 -0.14
C VAL A 343 -22.76 -3.71 -0.76
N LYS A 344 -22.87 -4.80 -1.53
CA LYS A 344 -21.73 -5.36 -2.26
C LYS A 344 -21.64 -4.70 -3.63
N ILE A 345 -20.48 -4.12 -3.93
CA ILE A 345 -20.20 -3.54 -5.25
C ILE A 345 -19.87 -4.69 -6.20
N GLN A 346 -20.75 -4.98 -7.16
CA GLN A 346 -20.51 -6.03 -8.16
C GLN A 346 -19.59 -5.56 -9.28
N LYS A 347 -19.82 -4.35 -9.77
CA LYS A 347 -19.16 -3.80 -10.95
C LYS A 347 -18.44 -2.49 -10.62
N PRO A 348 -17.28 -2.55 -9.92
CA PRO A 348 -16.49 -1.37 -9.65
C PRO A 348 -15.82 -0.84 -10.92
N ASN A 349 -15.39 0.42 -10.89
CA ASN A 349 -14.54 0.95 -11.95
C ASN A 349 -13.13 0.36 -11.86
N TYR A 350 -12.91 -0.76 -12.56
CA TYR A 350 -11.65 -1.50 -12.56
C TYR A 350 -10.42 -0.65 -12.90
N ARG A 351 -10.55 0.30 -13.84
CA ARG A 351 -9.42 1.15 -14.25
C ARG A 351 -9.01 2.06 -13.10
N TYR A 352 -9.98 2.69 -12.44
CA TYR A 352 -9.74 3.56 -11.30
C TYR A 352 -9.24 2.81 -10.06
N CYS A 353 -9.77 1.61 -9.79
CA CYS A 353 -9.22 0.72 -8.76
C CYS A 353 -7.77 0.34 -9.03
N ASN A 354 -7.40 0.04 -10.29
CA ASN A 354 -6.02 -0.28 -10.65
C ASN A 354 -5.07 0.91 -10.46
N ILE A 355 -5.47 2.11 -10.87
CA ILE A 355 -4.72 3.35 -10.64
C ILE A 355 -4.46 3.54 -9.13
N THR A 356 -5.51 3.45 -8.33
CA THR A 356 -5.43 3.60 -6.87
C THR A 356 -4.51 2.55 -6.25
N THR A 357 -4.65 1.30 -6.67
CA THR A 357 -3.81 0.18 -6.22
C THR A 357 -2.33 0.42 -6.54
N ASN A 358 -2.03 0.89 -7.74
CA ASN A 358 -0.66 1.20 -8.17
C ASN A 358 -0.05 2.32 -7.34
N LEU A 359 -0.80 3.40 -7.13
CA LEU A 359 -0.37 4.51 -6.29
C LEU A 359 -0.11 4.07 -4.84
N LEU A 360 -0.97 3.22 -4.27
CA LEU A 360 -0.76 2.64 -2.94
C LEU A 360 0.45 1.69 -2.90
N LYS A 361 0.70 0.91 -3.96
CA LYS A 361 1.92 0.08 -4.09
C LYS A 361 3.18 0.95 -4.14
N MET A 362 3.17 2.04 -4.90
CA MET A 362 4.28 3.01 -4.95
C MET A 362 4.53 3.64 -3.58
N LEU A 363 3.49 3.99 -2.83
CA LEU A 363 3.61 4.46 -1.45
C LEU A 363 4.28 3.40 -0.56
N TYR A 364 3.79 2.16 -0.61
CA TYR A 364 4.40 1.07 0.15
C TYR A 364 5.89 0.90 -0.20
N TYR A 365 6.26 0.96 -1.47
CA TYR A 365 7.66 0.88 -1.92
C TYR A 365 8.51 2.04 -1.38
N ASN A 366 7.97 3.25 -1.35
CA ASN A 366 8.65 4.42 -0.77
C ASN A 366 8.88 4.29 0.74
N LEU A 367 7.96 3.66 1.47
CA LEU A 367 8.04 3.49 2.93
C LEU A 367 8.77 2.20 3.36
N SER A 368 8.93 1.24 2.44
CA SER A 368 9.52 -0.07 2.73
C SER A 368 10.95 0.03 3.26
N ASN A 369 11.38 -0.99 4.02
CA ASN A 369 12.66 -1.04 4.74
C ASN A 369 12.81 0.04 5.83
N PHE A 370 11.70 0.50 6.40
CA PHE A 370 11.69 1.45 7.52
C PHE A 370 12.47 2.75 7.23
N LYS A 371 12.27 3.35 6.04
CA LYS A 371 12.83 4.67 5.73
C LYS A 371 12.15 5.75 6.59
N ILE A 372 12.72 5.99 7.77
CA ILE A 372 12.10 6.73 8.88
C ILE A 372 11.68 8.15 8.45
N GLN A 373 12.55 8.89 7.77
CA GLN A 373 12.26 10.23 7.25
C GLN A 373 11.03 10.24 6.33
N ARG A 374 10.95 9.29 5.40
CA ARG A 374 9.82 9.17 4.46
C ARG A 374 8.53 8.79 5.22
N ILE A 375 8.63 7.93 6.22
CA ILE A 375 7.49 7.55 7.08
C ILE A 375 6.97 8.75 7.87
N TYR A 376 7.84 9.57 8.46
CA TYR A 376 7.41 10.77 9.17
C TYR A 376 6.79 11.81 8.23
N LYS A 377 7.38 12.05 7.05
CA LYS A 377 6.79 12.92 6.01
C LYS A 377 5.38 12.45 5.60
N TRP A 378 5.16 11.13 5.54
CA TRP A 378 3.84 10.56 5.29
C TRP A 378 2.89 10.71 6.49
N LEU A 379 3.38 10.56 7.72
CA LEU A 379 2.56 10.71 8.94
C LEU A 379 2.06 12.13 9.17
N GLU A 380 2.81 13.15 8.74
CA GLU A 380 2.42 14.56 8.80
C GLU A 380 1.11 14.83 8.06
N THR A 381 0.80 14.06 7.02
CA THR A 381 -0.45 14.20 6.25
C THR A 381 -1.67 13.59 6.94
N ARG A 382 -1.50 12.99 8.14
CA ARG A 382 -2.57 12.36 8.95
C ARG A 382 -3.42 11.36 8.15
N PRO A 383 -2.82 10.33 7.54
CA PRO A 383 -3.46 9.45 6.56
C PRO A 383 -4.48 8.45 7.13
N THR A 384 -4.66 8.37 8.46
CA THR A 384 -5.46 7.33 9.13
C THR A 384 -6.89 7.23 8.59
N GLU A 385 -7.59 8.36 8.49
CA GLU A 385 -8.98 8.40 8.04
C GLU A 385 -9.12 8.12 6.53
N ILE A 386 -8.06 8.35 5.77
CA ILE A 386 -7.99 7.99 4.35
C ILE A 386 -7.85 6.47 4.26
N MET A 387 -6.93 5.88 5.01
CA MET A 387 -6.71 4.44 4.99
C MET A 387 -7.94 3.66 5.47
N ARG A 388 -8.66 4.14 6.49
CA ARG A 388 -9.97 3.59 6.89
C ARG A 388 -10.95 3.58 5.73
N PHE A 389 -11.13 4.73 5.07
CA PHE A 389 -12.03 4.87 3.93
C PHE A 389 -11.73 3.87 2.80
N TYR A 390 -10.46 3.66 2.45
CA TYR A 390 -10.12 2.70 1.38
C TYR A 390 -10.31 1.24 1.80
N LEU A 391 -10.16 0.91 3.09
CA LEU A 391 -10.45 -0.43 3.60
C LEU A 391 -11.95 -0.74 3.66
N THR A 392 -12.80 0.29 3.81
CA THR A 392 -14.24 0.09 3.91
C THR A 392 -14.89 -0.28 2.56
N LEU A 393 -14.29 0.10 1.43
CA LEU A 393 -14.78 -0.24 0.08
C LEU A 393 -14.53 -1.71 -0.31
N PHE A 394 -13.87 -2.49 0.54
CA PHE A 394 -13.59 -3.92 0.43
C PHE A 394 -13.20 -4.40 -0.98
N ASN A 395 -11.96 -4.10 -1.38
CA ASN A 395 -11.34 -4.67 -2.57
C ASN A 395 -10.00 -5.31 -2.17
N GLU A 396 -9.83 -6.61 -2.44
CA GLU A 396 -8.64 -7.37 -2.03
C GLU A 396 -7.33 -6.76 -2.54
N ASP A 397 -7.33 -6.29 -3.79
CA ASP A 397 -6.17 -5.69 -4.44
C ASP A 397 -5.73 -4.37 -3.79
N MET A 398 -6.68 -3.60 -3.26
CA MET A 398 -6.43 -2.33 -2.54
C MET A 398 -6.15 -2.56 -1.06
N ASN A 399 -6.82 -3.52 -0.42
CA ASN A 399 -6.66 -3.83 0.99
C ASN A 399 -5.22 -4.25 1.31
N ARG A 400 -4.64 -5.10 0.46
CA ARG A 400 -3.29 -5.63 0.68
C ARG A 400 -2.20 -4.54 0.80
N PRO A 401 -2.08 -3.56 -0.12
CA PRO A 401 -1.11 -2.47 0.04
C PRO A 401 -1.46 -1.54 1.20
N VAL A 402 -2.74 -1.24 1.46
CA VAL A 402 -3.14 -0.40 2.61
C VAL A 402 -2.73 -1.03 3.94
N LEU A 403 -3.04 -2.30 4.15
CA LEU A 403 -2.68 -3.02 5.38
C LEU A 403 -1.16 -3.10 5.58
N LYS A 404 -0.40 -3.28 4.50
CA LYS A 404 1.07 -3.21 4.55
C LYS A 404 1.57 -1.84 4.99
N ILE A 405 0.96 -0.76 4.51
CA ILE A 405 1.32 0.61 4.90
C ILE A 405 0.98 0.84 6.37
N VAL A 406 -0.24 0.50 6.81
CA VAL A 406 -0.66 0.61 8.22
C VAL A 406 0.31 -0.11 9.14
N LYS A 407 0.68 -1.35 8.78
CA LYS A 407 1.65 -2.14 9.52
C LYS A 407 3.02 -1.46 9.63
N LEU A 408 3.53 -0.91 8.52
CA LEU A 408 4.82 -0.22 8.52
C LEU A 408 4.81 1.07 9.36
N VAL A 409 3.69 1.78 9.39
CA VAL A 409 3.56 3.09 10.04
C VAL A 409 3.26 2.98 11.54
N SER A 410 2.58 1.91 11.98
CA SER A 410 2.16 1.66 13.37
C SER A 410 3.27 1.83 14.45
N PRO A 411 4.53 1.38 14.25
CA PRO A 411 5.62 1.63 15.21
C PRO A 411 5.90 3.10 15.49
N PHE A 412 5.68 3.95 14.49
CA PHE A 412 5.95 5.39 14.53
C PHE A 412 4.76 6.17 15.08
N SER A 413 3.59 5.52 15.17
CA SER A 413 2.39 6.07 15.76
C SER A 413 2.38 5.88 17.28
N GLY A 414 1.97 6.92 18.01
CA GLY A 414 1.97 6.92 19.48
C GLY A 414 0.86 6.06 20.10
N LYS A 415 0.91 5.88 21.43
CA LYS A 415 -0.07 5.08 22.20
C LYS A 415 -1.53 5.50 21.95
N LYS A 416 -1.80 6.81 21.89
CA LYS A 416 -3.13 7.38 21.60
C LYS A 416 -3.65 6.99 20.20
N TRP A 417 -2.76 6.92 19.21
CA TRP A 417 -3.16 6.48 17.88
C TRP A 417 -3.54 5.00 17.89
N ARG A 418 -2.78 4.16 18.61
CA ARG A 418 -3.05 2.71 18.72
C ARG A 418 -4.40 2.45 19.40
N SER A 419 -4.69 3.12 20.51
CA SER A 419 -6.00 3.00 21.16
C SER A 419 -7.13 3.42 20.24
N ASN A 420 -6.96 4.53 19.50
CA ASN A 420 -7.98 5.04 18.59
C ASN A 420 -8.08 4.24 17.28
N SER A 421 -7.09 3.42 16.95
CA SER A 421 -6.96 2.70 15.68
C SER A 421 -6.81 1.19 15.85
N MET A 422 -7.39 0.65 16.92
CA MET A 422 -7.39 -0.80 17.19
C MET A 422 -8.10 -1.60 16.09
N ASP A 423 -9.09 -0.98 15.45
CA ASP A 423 -9.74 -1.48 14.24
C ASP A 423 -8.73 -1.80 13.12
N LEU A 424 -7.88 -0.85 12.74
CA LEU A 424 -6.84 -1.01 11.73
C LEU A 424 -5.80 -2.07 12.13
N ILE A 425 -5.38 -2.08 13.40
CA ILE A 425 -4.42 -3.05 13.93
C ILE A 425 -5.00 -4.47 13.86
N SER A 426 -6.26 -4.64 14.25
CA SER A 426 -6.97 -5.92 14.19
C SER A 426 -7.08 -6.42 12.75
N PHE A 427 -7.35 -5.54 11.80
CA PHE A 427 -7.38 -5.88 10.37
C PHE A 427 -6.03 -6.38 9.86
N VAL A 428 -4.92 -5.78 10.29
CA VAL A 428 -3.59 -6.28 9.93
C VAL A 428 -3.40 -7.71 10.47
N TYR A 429 -3.83 -8.01 11.69
CA TYR A 429 -3.75 -9.37 12.24
C TYR A 429 -4.60 -10.40 11.50
N LEU A 430 -5.81 -10.02 11.07
CA LEU A 430 -6.73 -10.93 10.38
C LEU A 430 -6.30 -11.23 8.94
N PHE A 431 -5.81 -10.23 8.20
CA PHE A 431 -5.57 -10.36 6.76
C PHE A 431 -4.10 -10.36 6.36
N TYR A 432 -3.18 -10.06 7.27
CA TYR A 432 -1.74 -10.03 6.98
C TYR A 432 -0.98 -11.05 7.81
N LYS A 433 -0.15 -11.86 7.15
CA LYS A 433 0.71 -12.84 7.82
C LYS A 433 1.76 -12.14 8.69
N VAL A 434 1.62 -12.30 10.00
CA VAL A 434 2.61 -11.84 11.00
C VAL A 434 3.82 -12.77 10.97
N LYS A 435 5.03 -12.20 11.04
CA LYS A 435 6.29 -12.98 11.09
C LYS A 435 6.81 -13.07 12.53
N LEU A 436 7.70 -14.01 12.81
CA LEU A 436 8.30 -14.16 14.14
C LEU A 436 9.12 -12.93 14.58
N LYS A 437 9.84 -12.27 13.65
CA LYS A 437 10.63 -11.04 13.89
C LYS A 437 9.85 -9.74 13.61
N ASP A 438 8.53 -9.81 13.66
CA ASP A 438 7.67 -8.71 13.20
C ASP A 438 7.45 -7.67 14.30
N ASN A 439 8.36 -6.71 14.37
CA ASN A 439 8.44 -5.77 15.49
C ASN A 439 7.47 -4.58 15.37
N TRP A 440 6.39 -4.71 14.59
CA TRP A 440 5.53 -3.58 14.19
C TRP A 440 4.61 -3.01 15.30
N LEU A 441 4.56 -3.67 16.46
CA LEU A 441 3.87 -3.20 17.67
C LEU A 441 4.79 -2.98 18.86
N SER A 442 6.05 -3.39 18.74
CA SER A 442 7.07 -3.08 19.75
C SER A 442 7.47 -1.62 19.59
N ASN A 443 7.63 -0.90 20.71
CA ASN A 443 8.31 0.40 20.71
C ASN A 443 9.81 0.14 20.54
N PHE A 444 10.22 -0.26 19.34
CA PHE A 444 11.58 -0.69 19.02
C PHE A 444 12.59 0.47 19.11
N PHE A 445 12.11 1.70 18.99
CA PHE A 445 13.00 2.83 18.82
C PHE A 445 13.54 3.33 20.15
N THR A 446 14.83 3.10 20.35
CA THR A 446 15.66 3.74 21.37
C THR A 446 16.03 5.16 20.92
N GLY A 447 15.98 6.14 21.82
CA GLY A 447 16.35 7.54 21.54
C GLY A 447 15.18 8.48 21.26
N ASN A 448 15.42 9.78 21.39
CA ASN A 448 14.41 10.82 21.18
C ASN A 448 14.01 10.94 19.70
N LEU A 449 12.84 11.51 19.41
CA LEU A 449 12.34 11.70 18.04
C LEU A 449 13.36 12.41 17.14
N GLU A 450 13.97 13.47 17.67
CA GLU A 450 14.95 14.30 16.95
C GLU A 450 16.20 13.50 16.55
N GLU A 451 16.74 12.69 17.47
CA GLU A 451 17.90 11.85 17.18
C GLU A 451 17.60 10.81 16.09
N ARG A 452 16.40 10.21 16.12
CA ARG A 452 15.96 9.26 15.09
C ARG A 452 15.80 9.91 13.73
N LEU A 453 15.26 11.13 13.71
CA LEU A 453 15.15 11.91 12.48
C LEU A 453 16.53 12.23 11.93
N ARG A 454 17.45 12.75 12.76
CA ARG A 454 18.83 13.03 12.37
C ARG A 454 19.52 11.81 11.75
N LYS A 455 19.53 10.68 12.46
CA LYS A 455 20.08 9.41 11.94
C LYS A 455 19.41 8.97 10.64
N SER A 456 18.11 9.22 10.49
CA SER A 456 17.41 8.91 9.25
C SER A 456 17.86 9.77 8.08
N TYR A 457 18.14 11.05 8.27
CA TYR A 457 18.66 11.92 7.22
C TYR A 457 20.08 11.48 6.82
N GLU A 458 20.92 11.14 7.79
CA GLU A 458 22.26 10.58 7.55
C GLU A 458 22.17 9.28 6.73
N ASN A 459 21.28 8.35 7.10
CA ASN A 459 21.06 7.10 6.36
C ASN A 459 20.58 7.34 4.92
N GLU A 460 19.67 8.29 4.70
CA GLU A 460 19.19 8.65 3.36
C GLU A 460 20.31 9.27 2.51
N HIS A 461 21.17 10.09 3.12
CA HIS A 461 22.36 10.63 2.46
C HIS A 461 23.34 9.52 2.06
N CYS A 462 23.68 8.61 2.98
CA CYS A 462 24.55 7.47 2.70
C CYS A 462 23.97 6.57 1.58
N LEU A 463 22.67 6.31 1.61
CA LEU A 463 22.00 5.55 0.55
C LEU A 463 22.18 6.25 -0.81
N ARG A 464 21.99 7.57 -0.88
CA ARG A 464 22.17 8.33 -2.12
C ARG A 464 23.60 8.32 -2.63
N SER A 465 24.59 8.41 -1.74
CA SER A 465 26.00 8.26 -2.11
C SER A 465 26.29 6.89 -2.72
N LEU A 466 25.75 5.82 -2.12
CA LEU A 466 25.88 4.46 -2.66
C LEU A 466 25.17 4.31 -4.01
N LEU A 467 24.01 4.95 -4.22
CA LEU A 467 23.32 4.96 -5.51
C LEU A 467 24.15 5.65 -6.59
N ILE A 468 24.80 6.77 -6.28
CA ILE A 468 25.71 7.47 -7.20
C ILE A 468 26.89 6.56 -7.57
N TYR A 469 27.51 5.93 -6.57
CA TYR A 469 28.61 4.98 -6.80
C TYR A 469 28.18 3.82 -7.70
N TYR A 470 27.04 3.18 -7.39
CA TYR A 470 26.51 2.08 -8.19
C TYR A 470 26.25 2.50 -9.64
N ASN A 471 25.56 3.63 -9.84
CA ASN A 471 25.26 4.13 -11.18
C ASN A 471 26.53 4.48 -11.97
N LYS A 472 27.56 5.03 -11.33
CA LYS A 472 28.87 5.26 -11.96
C LYS A 472 29.53 3.94 -12.39
N SER A 473 29.50 2.93 -11.52
CA SER A 473 30.07 1.60 -11.79
C SER A 473 29.36 0.87 -12.93
N VAL A 474 28.10 1.20 -13.19
CA VAL A 474 27.33 0.68 -14.32
C VAL A 474 27.74 1.36 -15.62
N THR A 475 27.92 2.68 -15.61
CA THR A 475 28.33 3.45 -16.81
C THR A 475 29.80 3.26 -17.20
N SER A 476 30.69 3.01 -16.23
CA SER A 476 32.14 2.90 -16.49
C SER A 476 32.57 1.54 -17.07
N VAL A 477 31.64 0.60 -17.26
CA VAL A 477 31.93 -0.74 -17.82
C VAL A 477 31.76 -0.75 -19.34
N GLU A 478 31.25 0.33 -19.92
CA GLU A 478 31.01 0.48 -21.37
C GLU A 478 32.03 1.41 -22.08
N THR A 479 33.04 1.91 -21.36
CA THR A 479 34.20 2.65 -21.91
C THR A 479 35.49 1.91 -21.63
#